data_AF-A0A962SFV7-F1
#
_entry.id   AF-A0A962SFV7-F1
#
_cell.length_a   1.000
_cell.length_b   1.000
_cell.length_c   1.000
_cell.angle_alpha   90.00
_cell.angle_beta   90.00
_cell.angle_gamma   90.00
#
_symmetry.space_group_name_H-M   'P 1'
#
loop_
_entity.id
_entity.type
_entity.pdbx_description
1 polymer ?
#
loop_
_entity_poly.entity_id
_entity_poly.type
_entity_poly.pdbx_seq_one_letter_code
_entity_poly.pdbx_strand_id
1 'polypeptide(L)'
;TITSGIGVAAFFCFMFSWVELLLAKTLTSVAAKPIAATMTRTASSSGYELGLLAAAGALTIIPGAIVIWFVRNYIAKGFALGRV
;
A
#
# COMPACT_ATOMS: atom_id res chain seq x y z
N THR A 1 -3.07 26.42 -1.40
CA THR A 1 -2.68 25.65 -2.60
C THR A 1 -1.66 24.57 -2.27
N ILE A 2 -0.65 24.84 -1.44
CA ILE A 2 0.40 23.88 -1.06
C ILE A 2 -0.15 22.64 -0.33
N THR A 3 -1.09 22.79 0.61
CA THR A 3 -1.66 21.67 1.37
C THR A 3 -2.34 20.61 0.49
N SER A 4 -3.00 21.03 -0.59
CA SER A 4 -3.60 20.11 -1.57
C SER A 4 -2.54 19.32 -2.33
N GLY A 5 -1.43 19.98 -2.71
CA GLY A 5 -0.30 19.33 -3.38
C GLY A 5 0.42 18.31 -2.50
N ILE A 6 0.61 18.62 -1.21
CA ILE A 6 1.21 17.69 -0.23
C ILE A 6 0.33 16.43 -0.09
N GLY A 7 -1.00 16.58 -0.04
CA GLY A 7 -1.92 15.44 0.05
C GLY A 7 -1.84 14.49 -1.15
N VAL A 8 -1.68 15.05 -2.36
CA VAL A 8 -1.53 14.25 -3.59
C VAL A 8 -0.15 13.59 -3.69
N ALA A 9 0.93 14.31 -3.34
CA ALA A 9 2.27 13.74 -3.33
C ALA A 9 2.40 12.60 -2.30
N ALA A 10 1.83 12.77 -1.10
CA ALA A 10 1.82 11.73 -0.07
C ALA A 10 1.02 10.49 -0.52
N PHE A 11 -0.11 10.68 -1.23
CA PHE A 11 -0.88 9.59 -1.82
C PHE A 11 -0.04 8.74 -2.78
N PHE A 12 0.61 9.39 -3.76
CA PHE A 12 1.40 8.66 -4.77
C PHE A 12 2.66 8.04 -4.17
N CYS A 13 3.33 8.73 -3.24
CA CYS A 13 4.49 8.17 -2.55
C CYS A 13 4.12 6.92 -1.75
N PHE A 14 2.99 6.95 -1.04
CA PHE A 14 2.46 5.79 -0.36
C PHE A 14 2.10 4.66 -1.34
N MET A 15 1.33 4.97 -2.40
CA MET A 15 0.89 3.97 -3.38
C MET A 15 2.08 3.28 -4.06
N PHE A 16 3.12 4.05 -4.40
CA PHE A 16 4.37 3.52 -4.94
C PHE A 16 5.10 2.62 -3.94
N SER A 17 5.36 3.12 -2.72
CA SER A 17 6.03 2.34 -1.67
C SER A 17 5.26 1.08 -1.28
N TRP A 18 3.94 1.07 -1.43
CA TRP A 18 3.07 -0.06 -1.09
C TRP A 18 3.16 -1.20 -2.09
N VAL A 19 3.36 -0.89 -3.38
CA VAL A 19 3.44 -1.87 -4.48
C VAL A 19 4.88 -2.28 -4.78
N GLU A 20 5.86 -1.44 -4.44
CA GLU A 20 7.28 -1.71 -4.66
C GLU A 20 7.75 -2.91 -3.83
N LEU A 21 8.21 -3.97 -4.50
CA LEU A 21 8.70 -5.21 -3.86
C LEU A 21 10.15 -5.54 -4.21
N LEU A 22 10.77 -4.88 -5.20
CA LEU A 22 12.10 -5.22 -5.69
C LEU A 22 13.17 -4.78 -4.68
N LEU A 23 13.17 -3.52 -4.24
CA LEU A 23 14.04 -3.02 -3.19
C LEU A 23 13.71 -3.70 -1.87
N ALA A 24 12.42 -3.78 -1.51
CA ALA A 24 12.01 -4.36 -0.24
C ALA A 24 12.48 -5.83 -0.08
N LYS A 25 12.36 -6.66 -1.12
CA LYS A 25 12.84 -8.06 -1.06
C LYS A 25 14.36 -8.19 -1.12
N THR A 26 15.05 -7.23 -1.73
CA THR A 26 16.52 -7.26 -1.88
C THR A 26 17.22 -6.81 -0.60
N LEU A 27 16.70 -5.76 0.06
CA LEU A 27 17.31 -5.16 1.26
C LEU A 27 16.83 -5.80 2.56
N THR A 28 15.67 -6.47 2.59
CA THR A 28 15.12 -7.07 3.82
C THR A 28 15.13 -8.60 3.78
N SER A 29 15.99 -9.22 4.59
CA SER A 29 16.17 -10.68 4.60
C SER A 29 15.44 -11.40 5.76
N VAL A 30 15.20 -10.73 6.90
CA VAL A 30 14.74 -11.43 8.13
C VAL A 30 13.65 -10.71 8.93
N ALA A 31 13.82 -9.44 9.31
CA ALA A 31 12.92 -8.77 10.26
C ALA A 31 11.88 -7.81 9.64
N ALA A 32 12.17 -7.20 8.49
CA ALA A 32 11.32 -6.17 7.88
C ALA A 32 10.68 -6.64 6.56
N LYS A 33 10.22 -7.90 6.51
CA LYS A 33 9.64 -8.48 5.29
C LYS A 33 8.28 -7.84 4.98
N PRO A 34 8.05 -7.31 3.77
CA PRO A 34 6.75 -6.79 3.38
C PRO A 34 5.70 -7.90 3.35
N ILE A 35 4.46 -7.59 3.76
CA ILE A 35 3.34 -8.56 3.84
C ILE A 35 3.15 -9.33 2.53
N ALA A 36 3.27 -8.66 1.39
CA ALA A 36 3.15 -9.30 0.07
C ALA A 36 4.24 -10.37 -0.17
N ALA A 37 5.47 -10.19 0.35
CA ALA A 37 6.52 -11.19 0.25
C ALA A 37 6.30 -12.38 1.19
N THR A 38 5.67 -12.14 2.35
CA THR A 38 5.28 -13.22 3.26
C THR A 38 4.15 -14.05 2.68
N MET A 39 3.12 -13.44 2.08
CA MET A 39 2.02 -14.13 1.40
C MET A 39 2.49 -15.09 0.30
N THR A 40 3.51 -14.72 -0.49
CA THR A 40 4.09 -15.62 -1.50
C THR A 40 4.74 -16.86 -0.86
N ARG A 41 5.29 -16.72 0.35
CA ARG A 41 5.96 -17.83 1.06
C ARG A 41 4.94 -18.77 1.73
N THR A 42 3.87 -18.24 2.32
CA THR A 42 2.81 -19.06 2.94
C THR A 42 2.01 -19.86 1.92
N ALA A 43 1.92 -19.41 0.67
CA ALA A 43 1.36 -20.20 -0.41
C ALA A 43 2.20 -21.46 -0.77
N SER A 44 3.50 -21.49 -0.41
CA SER A 44 4.41 -22.60 -0.72
C SER A 44 4.68 -23.56 0.45
N SER A 45 4.42 -23.19 1.71
CA SER A 45 4.68 -24.05 2.87
C SER A 45 3.45 -24.86 3.25
N SER A 46 3.40 -26.14 2.84
CA SER A 46 2.59 -27.21 3.43
C SER A 46 1.10 -26.88 3.68
N GLY A 47 0.27 -27.02 2.63
CA GLY A 47 -1.17 -26.81 2.72
C GLY A 47 -1.54 -25.36 2.39
N TYR A 48 -2.45 -25.18 1.45
CA TYR A 48 -2.92 -23.86 1.07
C TYR A 48 -3.77 -23.32 2.23
N GLU A 49 -3.14 -22.65 3.19
CA GLU A 49 -3.78 -22.02 4.35
C GLU A 49 -4.62 -20.81 3.90
N LEU A 50 -5.71 -21.10 3.20
CA LEU A 50 -6.66 -20.15 2.62
C LEU A 50 -7.18 -19.16 3.65
N GLY A 51 -7.43 -19.63 4.88
CA GLY A 51 -7.88 -18.79 5.98
C GLY A 51 -6.86 -17.73 6.38
N LEU A 52 -5.57 -18.12 6.44
CA LEU A 52 -4.49 -17.19 6.78
C LEU A 52 -4.23 -16.20 5.63
N LEU A 53 -4.26 -16.67 4.37
CA LEU A 53 -4.12 -15.80 3.20
C LEU A 53 -5.29 -14.81 3.06
N ALA A 54 -6.53 -15.26 3.33
CA ALA A 54 -7.71 -14.41 3.34
C ALA A 54 -7.65 -13.35 4.45
N ALA A 55 -7.24 -13.74 5.67
CA ALA A 55 -7.07 -12.81 6.78
C ALA A 55 -5.97 -11.78 6.48
N ALA A 56 -4.83 -12.23 5.95
CA ALA A 56 -3.75 -11.35 5.54
C ALA A 56 -4.19 -10.41 4.39
N GLY A 57 -4.98 -10.90 3.43
CA GLY A 57 -5.56 -10.10 2.35
C GLY A 57 -6.57 -9.06 2.83
N ALA A 58 -7.38 -9.38 3.83
CA ALA A 58 -8.27 -8.40 4.45
C ALA A 58 -7.48 -7.29 5.18
N LEU A 59 -6.36 -7.65 5.83
CA LEU A 59 -5.49 -6.67 6.51
C LEU A 59 -4.82 -5.69 5.53
N THR A 60 -4.52 -6.08 4.29
CA THR A 60 -3.93 -5.16 3.30
C THR A 60 -4.91 -4.09 2.79
N ILE A 61 -6.22 -4.29 2.98
CA ILE A 61 -7.24 -3.29 2.61
C ILE A 61 -7.24 -2.10 3.57
N ILE A 62 -6.91 -2.32 4.85
CA ILE A 62 -6.91 -1.29 5.90
C ILE A 62 -6.10 -0.04 5.50
N PRO A 63 -4.81 -0.15 5.11
CA PRO A 63 -4.03 1.01 4.68
C PRO A 63 -4.63 1.71 3.46
N GLY A 64 -5.18 0.97 2.49
CA GLY A 64 -5.88 1.57 1.35
C GLY A 64 -7.10 2.40 1.78
N ALA A 65 -7.89 1.88 2.72
CA ALA A 65 -9.03 2.59 3.29
C ALA A 65 -8.62 3.85 4.07
N ILE A 66 -7.53 3.79 4.85
CA ILE A 66 -6.96 4.95 5.58
C ILE A 66 -6.53 6.03 4.59
N VAL A 67 -5.87 5.66 3.50
CA VAL A 67 -5.40 6.61 2.49
C VAL A 67 -6.57 7.26 1.76
N ILE A 68 -7.60 6.48 1.38
CA ILE A 68 -8.83 7.03 0.79
C ILE A 68 -9.47 8.02 1.77
N TRP A 69 -9.55 7.67 3.06
CA TRP A 69 -10.07 8.57 4.09
C TRP A 69 -9.24 9.86 4.17
N PHE A 70 -7.91 9.78 4.21
CA PHE A 70 -7.04 10.94 4.36
C PHE A 70 -7.11 11.87 3.14
N VAL A 71 -7.21 11.27 1.97
CA VAL A 71 -7.03 11.97 0.71
C VAL A 71 -8.36 12.45 0.11
N ARG A 72 -9.52 11.96 0.57
CA ARG A 72 -10.86 12.39 0.10
C ARG A 72 -11.05 13.92 0.08
N ASN A 73 -10.43 14.63 1.01
CA ASN A 73 -10.53 16.09 1.12
C ASN A 73 -9.50 16.85 0.25
N TYR A 74 -8.41 16.20 -0.18
CA TYR A 74 -7.30 16.82 -0.91
C TYR A 74 -7.24 16.46 -2.40
N ILE A 75 -7.61 15.22 -2.80
CA ILE A 75 -7.64 14.77 -4.21
C ILE A 75 -8.72 15.48 -5.02
N ALA A 76 -9.91 15.68 -4.45
CA ALA A 76 -11.02 16.36 -5.15
C ALA A 76 -10.69 17.81 -5.51
N LYS A 77 -9.86 18.49 -4.71
CA LYS A 77 -9.33 19.84 -5.02
C LYS A 77 -8.03 19.82 -5.80
N GLY A 78 -7.19 18.79 -5.63
CA GLY A 78 -5.89 18.64 -6.30
C GLY A 78 -6.00 18.30 -7.79
N PHE A 79 -6.88 17.38 -8.18
CA PHE A 79 -7.11 17.07 -9.60
C PHE A 79 -7.81 18.23 -10.35
N ALA A 80 -8.65 19.00 -9.66
CA ALA A 80 -9.31 20.18 -10.24
C ALA A 80 -8.32 21.34 -10.53
N LEU A 81 -7.17 21.38 -9.86
CA LEU A 81 -6.12 22.39 -10.08
C LEU A 81 -5.19 22.05 -11.26
N GLY A 82 -5.25 20.83 -11.80
CA GLY A 82 -4.48 20.42 -12.99
C GLY A 82 -5.14 20.78 -14.33
N ARG A 83 -6.35 21.35 -14.31
CA ARG A 83 -7.02 21.89 -15.50
C ARG A 83 -6.61 23.35 -15.69
N VAL A 84 -5.44 23.56 -16.30
CA VAL A 84 -5.11 24.73 -17.10
C VAL A 84 -4.72 24.27 -18.49
#